data_AF-A0A1M6ZMG9-F1
#
_entry.id   AF-A0A1M6ZMG9-F1
#
_cell.length_a   1.000
_cell.length_b   1.000
_cell.length_c   1.000
_cell.angle_alpha   90.00
_cell.angle_beta   90.00
_cell.angle_gamma   90.00
#
_symmetry.space_group_name_H-M   'P 1'
#
loop_
_entity.id
_entity.type
_entity.pdbx_description
1 polymer ?
#
loop_
_entity_poly.entity_id
_entity_poly.type
_entity_poly.pdbx_seq_one_letter_code
_entity_poly.pdbx_strand_id
1 'polypeptide(L)'
;MVVLNFYGKIPRICISKKLGLYLSNLPNEENNDWQDELSKEFCLAQEVDRIYQDKLETNYPCGIFKLYKKVFHEKCLPEAFEKKEYDELASNMIYLDFDYSYDDMPLGGWDTNCFEGRLCEEDYAEKIIDFINFLSYPYDDMSISFPKPVPQWTYSSNHDEVDHYRIFWGGETASEYMCSLKEWGKLFDTFLQCKNDYLLFDYLVNSIHKDNEYNEYHLMKAYSLCQLFLEKEHESELDSKLPLFLGQGFASDNERKKCASILRKLRNKIAHGDFVAFENHIEQYAVAFMDGKFAFDYSEYSRKNWVVQHVCCQIDEILRQLIHMLFYDRTKLEQLKKNR
;
A
#
# COMPACT_ATOMS: atom_id res chain seq x y z
N MET A 1 -12.35 -10.85 -0.02
CA MET A 1 -12.44 -10.26 -1.37
C MET A 1 -12.23 -8.76 -1.27
N VAL A 2 -11.63 -8.12 -2.29
CA VAL A 2 -11.47 -6.67 -2.34
C VAL A 2 -12.04 -6.06 -3.62
N VAL A 3 -12.83 -4.98 -3.49
CA VAL A 3 -13.39 -4.22 -4.60
C VAL A 3 -12.49 -3.04 -4.92
N LEU A 4 -12.25 -2.79 -6.21
CA LEU A 4 -11.33 -1.77 -6.70
C LEU A 4 -12.06 -0.50 -7.16
N ASN A 5 -11.32 0.62 -7.23
CA ASN A 5 -11.84 1.95 -7.55
C ASN A 5 -12.15 2.21 -9.04
N PHE A 6 -12.09 1.19 -9.89
CA PHE A 6 -12.37 1.29 -11.33
C PHE A 6 -13.51 0.38 -11.74
N TYR A 7 -14.22 0.76 -12.80
CA TYR A 7 -15.52 0.19 -13.16
C TYR A 7 -15.55 -0.26 -14.62
N GLY A 8 -16.42 -1.21 -14.89
CA GLY A 8 -16.71 -1.69 -16.23
C GLY A 8 -17.19 -3.14 -16.23
N LYS A 9 -17.54 -3.66 -17.40
CA LYS A 9 -17.90 -5.07 -17.58
C LYS A 9 -16.73 -5.84 -18.15
N ILE A 10 -16.24 -6.82 -17.39
CA ILE A 10 -15.07 -7.63 -17.71
C ILE A 10 -15.35 -9.11 -17.48
N PRO A 11 -14.77 -10.01 -18.29
CA PRO A 11 -14.72 -11.42 -17.95
C PRO A 11 -13.76 -11.66 -16.78
N ARG A 12 -13.77 -12.87 -16.21
CA ARG A 12 -12.73 -13.30 -15.25
C ARG A 12 -11.37 -13.36 -15.95
N ILE A 13 -10.37 -12.70 -15.38
CA ILE A 13 -9.05 -12.52 -15.98
C ILE A 13 -7.99 -12.88 -14.95
N CYS A 14 -7.11 -13.82 -15.33
CA CYS A 14 -5.92 -14.12 -14.54
C CYS A 14 -4.91 -12.97 -14.64
N ILE A 15 -4.48 -12.48 -13.49
CA ILE A 15 -3.46 -11.46 -13.33
C ILE A 15 -2.09 -12.09 -13.10
N SER A 16 -1.98 -12.96 -12.08
CA SER A 16 -0.77 -13.73 -11.79
C SER A 16 -1.16 -15.19 -11.62
N LYS A 17 -0.49 -16.07 -12.36
CA LYS A 17 -0.74 -17.51 -12.26
C LYS A 17 -0.12 -18.10 -11.01
N LYS A 18 1.08 -17.65 -10.64
CA LYS A 18 1.80 -18.14 -9.47
C LYS A 18 1.15 -17.71 -8.16
N LEU A 19 0.56 -16.53 -8.16
CA LEU A 19 -0.26 -16.04 -7.06
C LEU A 19 -1.73 -16.44 -7.18
N GLY A 20 -2.17 -17.18 -8.20
CA GLY A 20 -3.60 -17.48 -8.37
C GLY A 20 -4.50 -16.24 -8.32
N LEU A 21 -4.04 -15.08 -8.79
CA LEU A 21 -4.69 -13.79 -8.62
C LEU A 21 -5.57 -13.47 -9.84
N TYR A 22 -6.83 -13.10 -9.60
CA TYR A 22 -7.82 -12.85 -10.65
C TYR A 22 -8.58 -11.55 -10.46
N LEU A 23 -9.03 -10.97 -11.57
CA LEU A 23 -10.01 -9.89 -11.62
C LEU A 23 -11.31 -10.40 -12.25
N SER A 24 -12.44 -9.97 -11.71
CA SER A 24 -13.76 -10.18 -12.32
C SER A 24 -14.75 -9.11 -11.88
N ASN A 25 -15.88 -8.98 -12.57
CA ASN A 25 -17.05 -8.35 -11.96
C ASN A 25 -17.61 -9.21 -10.84
N LEU A 26 -18.24 -8.57 -9.85
CA LEU A 26 -18.87 -9.26 -8.74
C LEU A 26 -19.74 -10.44 -9.19
N PRO A 27 -19.64 -11.59 -8.50
CA PRO A 27 -20.46 -12.75 -8.80
C PRO A 27 -21.96 -12.40 -8.76
N ASN A 28 -22.73 -13.01 -9.65
CA ASN A 28 -24.18 -12.84 -9.75
C ASN A 28 -24.83 -14.22 -9.80
N GLU A 29 -24.67 -14.97 -8.72
CA GLU A 29 -25.18 -16.33 -8.57
C GLU A 29 -26.28 -16.36 -7.51
N GLU A 30 -27.20 -17.31 -7.60
CA GLU A 30 -28.38 -17.40 -6.72
C GLU A 30 -28.01 -17.52 -5.22
N ASN A 31 -26.80 -18.01 -4.91
CA ASN A 31 -26.26 -18.16 -3.56
C ASN A 31 -25.17 -17.12 -3.21
N ASN A 32 -25.07 -16.03 -3.98
CA ASN A 32 -24.05 -15.00 -3.78
C ASN A 32 -24.65 -13.59 -3.85
N ASP A 33 -24.69 -12.92 -2.71
CA ASP A 33 -25.39 -11.65 -2.49
C ASP A 33 -24.46 -10.42 -2.48
N TRP A 34 -23.17 -10.56 -2.85
CA TRP A 34 -22.21 -9.45 -2.84
C TRP A 34 -22.68 -8.21 -3.59
N GLN A 35 -23.42 -8.37 -4.70
CA GLN A 35 -23.98 -7.23 -5.44
C GLN A 35 -25.05 -6.47 -4.64
N ASP A 36 -25.93 -7.18 -3.92
CA ASP A 36 -26.96 -6.57 -3.08
C ASP A 36 -26.35 -5.97 -1.80
N GLU A 37 -25.32 -6.60 -1.24
CA GLU A 37 -24.54 -6.04 -0.13
C GLU A 37 -23.85 -4.72 -0.54
N LEU A 38 -23.13 -4.69 -1.65
CA LEU A 38 -22.47 -3.47 -2.11
C LEU A 38 -23.45 -2.37 -2.54
N SER A 39 -24.64 -2.76 -3.04
CA SER A 39 -25.74 -1.82 -3.26
C SER A 39 -26.22 -1.17 -1.96
N LYS A 40 -26.36 -1.96 -0.89
CA LYS A 40 -26.68 -1.44 0.46
C LYS A 40 -25.57 -0.54 1.00
N GLU A 41 -24.30 -0.89 0.79
CA GLU A 41 -23.16 -0.07 1.21
C GLU A 41 -23.17 1.31 0.54
N PHE A 42 -23.49 1.40 -0.76
CA PHE A 42 -23.66 2.70 -1.41
C PHE A 42 -24.79 3.53 -0.80
N CYS A 43 -25.93 2.90 -0.50
CA CYS A 43 -27.06 3.57 0.12
C CYS A 43 -26.69 4.10 1.51
N LEU A 44 -26.04 3.26 2.33
CA LEU A 44 -25.62 3.60 3.67
C LEU A 44 -24.58 4.72 3.65
N ALA A 45 -23.62 4.68 2.72
CA ALA A 45 -22.65 5.74 2.52
C ALA A 45 -23.28 7.10 2.16
N GLN A 46 -24.33 7.10 1.33
CA GLN A 46 -25.05 8.32 0.99
C GLN A 46 -25.80 8.89 2.20
N GLU A 47 -26.42 8.02 3.01
CA GLU A 47 -27.12 8.43 4.23
C GLU A 47 -26.17 9.03 5.26
N VAL A 48 -25.00 8.41 5.45
CA VAL A 48 -23.95 8.91 6.35
C VAL A 48 -23.45 10.28 5.88
N ASP A 49 -23.19 10.46 4.59
CA ASP A 49 -22.79 11.76 4.04
C ASP A 49 -23.85 12.84 4.31
N ARG A 50 -25.13 12.55 4.08
CA ARG A 50 -26.22 13.47 4.41
C ARG A 50 -26.20 13.89 5.88
N ILE A 51 -26.03 12.95 6.80
CA ILE A 51 -25.95 13.24 8.24
C ILE A 51 -24.74 14.13 8.56
N TYR A 52 -23.59 13.90 7.92
CA TYR A 52 -22.40 14.74 8.11
C TYR A 52 -22.61 16.17 7.59
N GLN A 53 -23.19 16.33 6.40
CA GLN A 53 -23.51 17.64 5.83
C GLN A 53 -24.49 18.41 6.73
N ASP A 54 -25.55 17.75 7.22
CA ASP A 54 -26.52 18.35 8.14
C ASP A 54 -25.85 18.83 9.44
N LYS A 55 -24.93 18.02 10.01
CA LYS A 55 -24.16 18.39 11.22
C LYS A 55 -23.22 19.57 11.01
N LEU A 56 -22.66 19.72 9.83
CA LEU A 56 -21.74 20.80 9.48
C LEU A 56 -22.48 22.05 8.96
N GLU A 57 -23.81 22.00 8.82
CA GLU A 57 -24.64 23.04 8.21
C GLU A 57 -24.18 23.37 6.76
N THR A 58 -23.71 22.35 6.04
CA THR A 58 -23.25 22.45 4.65
C THR A 58 -24.20 21.73 3.69
N ASN A 59 -24.08 22.00 2.39
CA ASN A 59 -24.90 21.36 1.36
C ASN A 59 -24.06 20.98 0.12
N TYR A 60 -22.94 20.29 0.37
CA TYR A 60 -22.09 19.81 -0.72
C TYR A 60 -22.75 18.61 -1.41
N PRO A 61 -22.67 18.51 -2.76
CA PRO A 61 -23.18 17.34 -3.47
C PRO A 61 -22.46 16.07 -3.04
N CYS A 62 -23.24 15.03 -2.72
CA CYS A 62 -22.71 13.72 -2.36
C CYS A 62 -21.82 13.14 -3.48
N GLY A 63 -20.71 12.50 -3.08
CA GLY A 63 -19.72 11.92 -3.98
C GLY A 63 -20.31 10.92 -4.99
N ILE A 64 -21.41 10.25 -4.64
CA ILE A 64 -22.06 9.26 -5.49
C ILE A 64 -22.55 9.80 -6.84
N PHE A 65 -23.03 11.06 -6.89
CA PHE A 65 -23.46 11.67 -8.16
C PHE A 65 -22.27 11.84 -9.11
N LYS A 66 -21.13 12.28 -8.57
CA LYS A 66 -19.89 12.42 -9.32
C LYS A 66 -19.39 11.06 -9.81
N LEU A 67 -19.44 10.04 -8.95
CA LEU A 67 -19.07 8.67 -9.31
C LEU A 67 -19.95 8.14 -10.45
N TYR A 68 -21.29 8.20 -10.30
CA TYR A 68 -22.22 7.70 -11.31
C TYR A 68 -22.04 8.40 -12.66
N LYS A 69 -21.81 9.72 -12.66
CA LYS A 69 -21.54 10.43 -13.93
C LYS A 69 -20.22 10.01 -14.57
N LYS A 70 -19.18 9.69 -13.80
CA LYS A 70 -17.93 9.15 -14.34
C LYS A 70 -18.14 7.76 -14.95
N VAL A 71 -18.82 6.87 -14.24
CA VAL A 71 -19.05 5.48 -14.68
C VAL A 71 -20.00 5.41 -15.88
N PHE A 72 -21.04 6.26 -15.90
CA PHE A 72 -22.06 6.31 -16.96
C PHE A 72 -22.06 7.68 -17.65
N HIS A 73 -20.98 8.00 -18.37
CA HIS A 73 -20.77 9.32 -18.98
C HIS A 73 -21.89 9.75 -19.94
N GLU A 74 -22.55 8.81 -20.61
CA GLU A 74 -23.64 9.08 -21.57
C GLU A 74 -25.01 9.25 -20.91
N LYS A 75 -25.18 8.84 -19.64
CA LYS A 75 -26.47 8.92 -18.96
C LYS A 75 -26.71 10.30 -18.36
N CYS A 76 -27.98 10.67 -18.29
CA CYS A 76 -28.44 11.78 -17.46
C CYS A 76 -28.25 11.40 -15.99
N LEU A 77 -27.85 12.38 -15.18
CA LEU A 77 -27.83 12.20 -13.74
C LEU A 77 -29.26 12.00 -13.23
N PRO A 78 -29.49 11.04 -12.32
CA PRO A 78 -30.78 10.89 -11.68
C PRO A 78 -31.04 12.08 -10.74
N GLU A 79 -32.32 12.44 -10.55
CA GLU A 79 -32.71 13.48 -9.58
C GLU A 79 -32.50 13.00 -8.13
N ALA A 80 -32.71 11.71 -7.89
CA ALA A 80 -32.45 11.03 -6.62
C ALA A 80 -31.93 9.61 -6.90
N PHE A 81 -31.08 9.08 -6.02
CA PHE A 81 -30.63 7.70 -6.13
C PHE A 81 -31.65 6.77 -5.47
N GLU A 82 -32.09 5.77 -6.24
CA GLU A 82 -32.90 4.66 -5.73
C GLU A 82 -32.13 3.34 -5.88
N LYS A 83 -32.73 2.24 -5.42
CA LYS A 83 -32.13 0.90 -5.47
C LYS A 83 -31.54 0.57 -6.85
N LYS A 84 -32.23 0.95 -7.92
CA LYS A 84 -31.82 0.68 -9.29
C LYS A 84 -30.46 1.30 -9.64
N GLU A 85 -30.20 2.54 -9.24
CA GLU A 85 -28.95 3.23 -9.54
C GLU A 85 -27.78 2.65 -8.73
N TYR A 86 -28.04 2.23 -7.47
CA TYR A 86 -27.07 1.51 -6.65
C TYR A 86 -26.72 0.13 -7.23
N ASP A 87 -27.73 -0.65 -7.59
CA ASP A 87 -27.56 -1.97 -8.22
C ASP A 87 -26.79 -1.85 -9.54
N GLU A 88 -27.05 -0.79 -10.30
CA GLU A 88 -26.35 -0.54 -11.55
C GLU A 88 -24.86 -0.25 -11.34
N LEU A 89 -24.50 0.59 -10.35
CA LEU A 89 -23.12 0.82 -9.95
C LEU A 89 -22.45 -0.46 -9.46
N ALA A 90 -23.08 -1.17 -8.52
CA ALA A 90 -22.59 -2.41 -7.94
C ALA A 90 -22.29 -3.44 -9.04
N SER A 91 -23.19 -3.61 -10.00
CA SER A 91 -22.98 -4.58 -11.10
C SER A 91 -21.75 -4.25 -11.97
N ASN A 92 -21.28 -3.00 -12.00
CA ASN A 92 -20.11 -2.56 -12.76
C ASN A 92 -18.82 -2.54 -11.93
N MET A 93 -18.90 -2.85 -10.63
CA MET A 93 -17.72 -2.97 -9.78
C MET A 93 -16.89 -4.18 -10.17
N ILE A 94 -15.58 -4.02 -9.99
CA ILE A 94 -14.58 -5.05 -10.27
C ILE A 94 -13.90 -5.41 -8.97
N TYR A 95 -13.79 -6.71 -8.71
CA TYR A 95 -13.13 -7.24 -7.54
C TYR A 95 -11.86 -8.00 -7.91
N LEU A 96 -10.95 -8.06 -6.94
CA LEU A 96 -9.73 -8.85 -6.94
C LEU A 96 -9.90 -10.00 -5.96
N ASP A 97 -9.57 -11.20 -6.41
CA ASP A 97 -9.58 -12.40 -5.58
C ASP A 97 -8.45 -13.38 -5.91
N PHE A 98 -8.31 -14.34 -5.00
CA PHE A 98 -7.42 -15.46 -5.13
C PHE A 98 -8.23 -16.72 -5.43
N ASP A 99 -7.87 -17.40 -6.53
CA ASP A 99 -8.49 -18.65 -6.97
C ASP A 99 -7.75 -19.85 -6.37
N TYR A 100 -8.03 -20.11 -5.08
CA TYR A 100 -7.46 -21.23 -4.34
C TYR A 100 -8.55 -22.07 -3.70
N SER A 101 -8.30 -23.39 -3.60
CA SER A 101 -9.15 -24.28 -2.83
C SER A 101 -8.97 -23.98 -1.34
N TYR A 102 -10.07 -23.79 -0.61
CA TYR A 102 -10.11 -23.64 0.85
C TYR A 102 -9.93 -24.99 1.58
N ASP A 103 -9.10 -25.88 1.04
CA ASP A 103 -8.78 -27.15 1.69
C ASP A 103 -7.69 -26.93 2.75
N ASP A 104 -7.77 -27.64 3.87
CA ASP A 104 -6.84 -27.58 5.02
C ASP A 104 -5.37 -27.52 4.57
N MET A 105 -4.80 -26.31 4.49
CA MET A 105 -3.47 -26.11 3.95
C MET A 105 -2.40 -26.64 4.92
N PRO A 106 -1.54 -27.58 4.49
CA PRO A 106 -0.37 -27.94 5.26
C PRO A 106 0.64 -26.77 5.23
N LEU A 107 1.31 -26.56 6.36
CA LEU A 107 2.40 -25.60 6.51
C LEU A 107 3.46 -25.86 5.41
N GLY A 108 3.57 -24.97 4.42
CA GLY A 108 4.63 -25.01 3.41
C GLY A 108 4.30 -25.60 2.03
N GLY A 109 3.02 -25.67 1.63
CA GLY A 109 2.62 -25.95 0.24
C GLY A 109 2.79 -24.75 -0.71
N TRP A 110 4.03 -24.45 -1.13
CA TRP A 110 4.33 -23.32 -2.03
C TRP A 110 3.86 -23.52 -3.49
N ASP A 111 3.31 -24.69 -3.80
CA ASP A 111 2.83 -25.07 -5.12
C ASP A 111 1.35 -24.72 -5.36
N THR A 112 0.59 -24.48 -4.30
CA THR A 112 -0.88 -24.33 -4.36
C THR A 112 -1.38 -23.02 -3.73
N ASN A 113 -0.79 -22.59 -2.61
CA ASN A 113 -0.99 -21.27 -1.99
C ASN A 113 0.02 -21.17 -0.83
N CYS A 114 0.78 -20.08 -0.75
CA CYS A 114 1.76 -19.86 0.32
C CYS A 114 1.41 -18.70 1.25
N PHE A 115 0.24 -18.08 1.04
CA PHE A 115 -0.16 -16.86 1.72
C PHE A 115 -1.30 -17.13 2.71
N GLU A 116 -1.33 -16.27 3.73
CA GLU A 116 -2.30 -16.26 4.83
C GLU A 116 -3.75 -16.38 4.34
N GLY A 117 -4.54 -17.16 5.05
CA GLY A 117 -5.81 -17.68 4.58
C GLY A 117 -6.54 -18.44 5.68
N ARG A 118 -6.83 -17.77 6.79
CA ARG A 118 -7.80 -18.26 7.77
C ARG A 118 -8.74 -17.14 8.15
N LEU A 119 -9.99 -17.50 8.44
CA LEU A 119 -11.17 -16.64 8.69
C LEU A 119 -11.01 -15.52 9.75
N CYS A 120 -9.82 -15.35 10.35
CA CYS A 120 -9.48 -14.30 11.31
C CYS A 120 -8.25 -13.47 10.87
N GLU A 121 -7.74 -13.69 9.66
CA GLU A 121 -6.58 -13.00 9.08
C GLU A 121 -7.04 -11.97 8.05
N GLU A 122 -6.31 -10.84 7.98
CA GLU A 122 -6.50 -9.75 7.01
C GLU A 122 -6.46 -10.27 5.56
N ASP A 123 -7.23 -9.65 4.66
CA ASP A 123 -7.46 -10.19 3.33
C ASP A 123 -6.20 -10.00 2.50
N TYR A 124 -5.62 -11.10 2.01
CA TYR A 124 -4.38 -11.02 1.26
C TYR A 124 -4.52 -10.18 -0.03
N ALA A 125 -5.73 -10.06 -0.61
CA ALA A 125 -5.98 -9.16 -1.73
C ALA A 125 -5.80 -7.69 -1.35
N GLU A 126 -6.16 -7.32 -0.12
CA GLU A 126 -5.95 -5.97 0.42
C GLU A 126 -4.46 -5.68 0.54
N LYS A 127 -3.72 -6.61 1.15
CA LYS A 127 -2.27 -6.49 1.34
C LYS A 127 -1.53 -6.34 0.02
N ILE A 128 -1.96 -7.05 -1.02
CA ILE A 128 -1.37 -6.93 -2.36
C ILE A 128 -1.62 -5.56 -2.97
N ILE A 129 -2.84 -5.02 -2.86
CA ILE A 129 -3.14 -3.68 -3.34
C ILE A 129 -2.33 -2.64 -2.56
N ASP A 130 -2.22 -2.77 -1.24
CA ASP A 130 -1.41 -1.87 -0.41
C ASP A 130 0.08 -1.95 -0.76
N PHE A 131 0.59 -3.16 -1.03
CA PHE A 131 1.97 -3.36 -1.50
C PHE A 131 2.21 -2.68 -2.86
N ILE A 132 1.29 -2.84 -3.81
CA ILE A 132 1.36 -2.17 -5.12
C ILE A 132 1.32 -0.65 -4.93
N ASN A 133 0.46 -0.14 -4.04
CA ASN A 133 0.37 1.29 -3.74
C ASN A 133 1.64 1.85 -3.09
N PHE A 134 2.19 1.14 -2.11
CA PHE A 134 3.45 1.49 -1.47
C PHE A 134 4.57 1.63 -2.49
N LEU A 135 4.69 0.71 -3.43
CA LEU A 135 5.77 0.72 -4.44
C LEU A 135 5.57 1.74 -5.56
N SER A 136 4.34 2.16 -5.80
CA SER A 136 4.02 3.02 -6.94
C SER A 136 4.17 4.52 -6.67
N TYR A 137 4.52 4.89 -5.44
CA TYR A 137 4.84 6.27 -5.08
C TYR A 137 5.99 6.78 -5.98
N PRO A 138 5.84 7.96 -6.62
CA PRO A 138 6.82 8.44 -7.59
C PRO A 138 8.20 8.62 -6.96
N TYR A 139 9.22 8.16 -7.69
CA TYR A 139 10.61 8.44 -7.40
C TYR A 139 11.27 8.87 -8.71
N ASP A 140 11.82 10.09 -8.73
CA ASP A 140 12.21 10.81 -9.95
C ASP A 140 13.46 10.23 -10.64
N ASP A 141 14.21 9.34 -9.98
CA ASP A 141 15.58 8.96 -10.40
C ASP A 141 15.69 7.52 -10.97
N MET A 142 14.58 6.85 -11.29
CA MET A 142 14.60 5.49 -11.84
C MET A 142 14.15 5.44 -13.31
N SER A 143 14.99 4.86 -14.17
CA SER A 143 14.74 4.70 -15.61
C SER A 143 13.60 3.72 -15.94
N ILE A 144 13.23 2.87 -15.00
CA ILE A 144 12.12 1.92 -15.08
C ILE A 144 11.20 2.19 -13.90
N SER A 145 9.92 2.46 -14.17
CA SER A 145 8.90 2.63 -13.12
C SER A 145 8.02 1.39 -13.03
N PHE A 146 7.45 1.15 -11.85
CA PHE A 146 6.42 0.13 -11.67
C PHE A 146 5.16 0.48 -12.51
N PRO A 147 4.35 -0.52 -12.90
CA PRO A 147 3.18 -0.31 -13.74
C PRO A 147 2.16 0.68 -13.15
N LYS A 148 1.57 1.51 -14.03
CA LYS A 148 0.55 2.53 -13.72
C LYS A 148 -0.59 2.44 -14.74
N PRO A 149 -1.84 2.86 -14.39
CA PRO A 149 -2.27 3.42 -13.11
C PRO A 149 -2.36 2.35 -12.00
N VAL A 150 -2.44 2.81 -10.76
CA VAL A 150 -2.34 1.98 -9.56
C VAL A 150 -3.72 1.92 -8.92
N PRO A 151 -4.34 0.73 -8.82
CA PRO A 151 -5.67 0.64 -8.25
C PRO A 151 -5.64 0.91 -6.76
N GLN A 152 -6.71 1.53 -6.29
CA GLN A 152 -7.06 1.57 -4.87
C GLN A 152 -8.21 0.60 -4.64
N TRP A 153 -8.29 0.03 -3.46
CA TRP A 153 -9.49 -0.64 -3.04
C TRP A 153 -10.49 0.34 -2.42
N THR A 154 -11.77 0.11 -2.68
CA THR A 154 -12.91 0.92 -2.21
C THR A 154 -13.78 0.20 -1.19
N TYR A 155 -13.67 -1.14 -1.14
CA TYR A 155 -14.32 -1.99 -0.15
C TYR A 155 -13.47 -3.25 0.08
N SER A 156 -13.37 -3.69 1.33
CA SER A 156 -12.73 -4.94 1.74
C SER A 156 -13.65 -5.66 2.72
N SER A 157 -13.77 -6.98 2.58
CA SER A 157 -14.58 -7.80 3.49
C SER A 157 -14.03 -7.88 4.91
N ASN A 158 -12.79 -7.41 5.14
CA ASN A 158 -12.09 -7.52 6.41
C ASN A 158 -12.02 -6.22 7.20
N HIS A 159 -12.49 -5.11 6.63
CA HIS A 159 -12.30 -3.81 7.26
C HIS A 159 -13.44 -3.47 8.22
N ASP A 160 -13.15 -3.53 9.52
CA ASP A 160 -14.09 -3.15 10.59
C ASP A 160 -14.30 -1.62 10.67
N GLU A 161 -13.40 -0.81 10.10
CA GLU A 161 -13.54 0.64 10.04
C GLU A 161 -14.24 1.06 8.76
N VAL A 162 -15.45 1.60 8.91
CA VAL A 162 -16.24 2.02 7.76
C VAL A 162 -15.91 3.48 7.40
N ASP A 163 -14.87 3.67 6.57
CA ASP A 163 -14.78 4.89 5.79
C ASP A 163 -15.83 4.83 4.67
N HIS A 164 -17.06 5.20 5.03
CA HIS A 164 -18.20 5.25 4.15
C HIS A 164 -17.96 6.09 2.89
N TYR A 165 -17.00 7.02 2.90
CA TYR A 165 -16.69 7.85 1.74
C TYR A 165 -15.82 7.15 0.70
N ARG A 166 -15.07 6.13 1.11
CA ARG A 166 -14.12 5.42 0.26
C ARG A 166 -14.79 4.71 -0.92
N ILE A 167 -16.02 4.24 -0.73
CA ILE A 167 -16.81 3.60 -1.80
C ILE A 167 -17.13 4.55 -2.97
N PHE A 168 -17.04 5.87 -2.76
CA PHE A 168 -17.23 6.88 -3.80
C PHE A 168 -15.95 7.23 -4.58
N TRP A 169 -14.80 6.64 -4.23
CA TRP A 169 -13.53 6.97 -4.86
C TRP A 169 -13.38 6.33 -6.25
N GLY A 170 -12.71 7.06 -7.14
CA GLY A 170 -12.40 6.59 -8.50
C GLY A 170 -13.51 6.83 -9.50
N GLY A 171 -13.94 5.78 -10.20
CA GLY A 171 -14.89 5.82 -11.31
C GLY A 171 -14.24 5.79 -12.70
N GLU A 172 -12.94 5.49 -12.77
CA GLU A 172 -12.21 5.37 -14.03
C GLU A 172 -12.55 4.07 -14.77
N THR A 173 -12.36 4.07 -16.09
CA THR A 173 -12.61 2.90 -16.95
C THR A 173 -11.61 1.78 -16.69
N ALA A 174 -12.09 0.54 -16.60
CA ALA A 174 -11.27 -0.63 -16.28
C ALA A 174 -10.06 -0.89 -17.21
N SER A 175 -10.12 -0.48 -18.48
CA SER A 175 -9.16 -0.89 -19.51
C SER A 175 -7.70 -0.58 -19.15
N GLU A 176 -7.42 0.62 -18.63
CA GLU A 176 -6.04 1.04 -18.28
C GLU A 176 -5.53 0.32 -17.03
N TYR A 177 -6.37 0.22 -15.99
CA TYR A 177 -6.04 -0.50 -14.76
C TYR A 177 -5.83 -1.99 -15.00
N MET A 178 -6.59 -2.60 -15.89
CA MET A 178 -6.40 -4.00 -16.28
C MET A 178 -5.06 -4.24 -16.98
N CYS A 179 -4.60 -3.30 -17.82
CA CYS A 179 -3.28 -3.40 -18.43
C CYS A 179 -2.17 -3.30 -17.37
N SER A 180 -2.26 -2.31 -16.48
CA SER A 180 -1.32 -2.14 -15.36
C SER A 180 -1.26 -3.37 -14.46
N LEU A 181 -2.42 -3.88 -14.02
CA LEU A 181 -2.48 -5.06 -13.17
C LEU A 181 -1.92 -6.30 -13.84
N LYS A 182 -2.15 -6.51 -15.14
CA LYS A 182 -1.50 -7.60 -15.89
C LYS A 182 0.02 -7.47 -15.93
N GLU A 183 0.56 -6.26 -15.98
CA GLU A 183 2.01 -6.04 -15.90
C GLU A 183 2.54 -6.34 -14.49
N TRP A 184 1.83 -5.90 -13.45
CA TRP A 184 2.12 -6.30 -12.06
C TRP A 184 2.13 -7.82 -11.89
N GLY A 185 1.12 -8.50 -12.42
CA GLY A 185 1.04 -9.95 -12.36
C GLY A 185 2.21 -10.66 -13.05
N LYS A 186 2.69 -10.13 -14.19
CA LYS A 186 3.92 -10.62 -14.84
C LYS A 186 5.16 -10.40 -13.98
N LEU A 187 5.26 -9.26 -13.27
CA LEU A 187 6.37 -8.99 -12.36
C LEU A 187 6.38 -9.99 -11.20
N PHE A 188 5.23 -10.24 -10.58
CA PHE A 188 5.10 -11.26 -9.53
C PHE A 188 5.47 -12.64 -10.05
N ASP A 189 4.90 -13.07 -11.18
CA ASP A 189 5.21 -14.38 -11.77
C ASP A 189 6.70 -14.53 -12.12
N THR A 190 7.35 -13.43 -12.54
CA THR A 190 8.79 -13.40 -12.84
C THR A 190 9.64 -13.44 -11.58
N PHE A 191 9.19 -12.81 -10.49
CA PHE A 191 9.91 -12.78 -9.22
C PHE A 191 9.87 -14.13 -8.48
N LEU A 192 8.71 -14.80 -8.48
CA LEU A 192 8.43 -15.98 -7.64
C LEU A 192 9.00 -17.28 -8.22
N GLN A 193 10.32 -17.49 -8.17
CA GLN A 193 10.97 -18.64 -8.83
C GLN A 193 11.21 -19.83 -7.90
N CYS A 194 11.37 -19.59 -6.60
CA CYS A 194 11.58 -20.65 -5.61
C CYS A 194 10.81 -20.38 -4.32
N LYS A 195 10.71 -21.39 -3.44
CA LYS A 195 10.05 -21.27 -2.13
C LYS A 195 10.53 -20.05 -1.33
N ASN A 196 11.82 -19.74 -1.37
CA ASN A 196 12.36 -18.60 -0.63
C ASN A 196 11.87 -17.25 -1.19
N ASP A 197 11.59 -17.15 -2.50
CA ASP A 197 11.02 -15.94 -3.10
C ASP A 197 9.58 -15.74 -2.63
N TYR A 198 8.78 -16.81 -2.56
CA TYR A 198 7.43 -16.75 -2.01
C TYR A 198 7.40 -16.31 -0.55
N LEU A 199 8.25 -16.91 0.29
CA LEU A 199 8.34 -16.54 1.72
C LEU A 199 8.83 -15.10 1.91
N LEU A 200 9.78 -14.65 1.08
CA LEU A 200 10.23 -13.27 1.10
C LEU A 200 9.12 -12.32 0.65
N PHE A 201 8.38 -12.66 -0.40
CA PHE A 201 7.25 -11.86 -0.88
C PHE A 201 6.17 -11.71 0.18
N ASP A 202 5.73 -12.82 0.77
CA ASP A 202 4.75 -12.84 1.86
C ASP A 202 5.20 -11.96 3.03
N TYR A 203 6.45 -12.12 3.47
CA TYR A 203 7.00 -11.31 4.54
C TYR A 203 6.99 -9.81 4.22
N LEU A 204 7.33 -9.42 2.99
CA LEU A 204 7.32 -8.01 2.56
C LEU A 204 5.90 -7.45 2.48
N VAL A 205 4.98 -8.18 1.85
CA VAL A 205 3.56 -7.78 1.72
C VAL A 205 2.94 -7.58 3.10
N ASN A 206 3.11 -8.53 4.01
CA ASN A 206 2.60 -8.42 5.38
C ASN A 206 3.27 -7.28 6.17
N SER A 207 4.58 -7.10 6.04
CA SER A 207 5.30 -6.04 6.76
C SER A 207 4.92 -4.63 6.28
N ILE A 208 4.63 -4.47 4.99
CA ILE A 208 4.20 -3.19 4.41
C ILE A 208 2.74 -2.88 4.76
N HIS A 209 1.88 -3.89 4.76
CA HIS A 209 0.47 -3.70 5.11
C HIS A 209 0.28 -3.30 6.59
N LYS A 210 1.01 -3.92 7.52
CA LYS A 210 0.86 -3.68 8.96
C LYS A 210 1.55 -2.40 9.44
N ASP A 211 0.90 -1.64 10.32
CA ASP A 211 1.42 -0.42 10.96
C ASP A 211 1.94 0.64 9.97
N ASN A 212 1.00 1.46 9.50
CA ASN A 212 1.24 2.62 8.62
C ASN A 212 0.97 3.95 9.35
N GLU A 213 1.13 3.99 10.68
CA GLU A 213 0.90 5.19 11.50
C GLU A 213 2.14 6.11 11.60
N TYR A 214 3.26 5.78 10.93
CA TYR A 214 4.49 6.59 10.89
C TYR A 214 5.00 6.96 12.29
N ASN A 215 5.00 5.96 13.19
CA ASN A 215 5.44 6.04 14.57
C ASN A 215 6.83 5.36 14.76
N GLU A 216 7.32 5.25 16.00
CA GLU A 216 8.61 4.60 16.29
C GLU A 216 8.64 3.11 15.95
N TYR A 217 7.50 2.42 16.00
CA TYR A 217 7.39 1.01 15.59
C TYR A 217 7.56 0.89 14.07
N HIS A 218 6.91 1.77 13.30
CA HIS A 218 7.08 1.85 11.85
C HIS A 218 8.55 2.13 11.48
N LEU A 219 9.21 3.07 12.17
CA LEU A 219 10.64 3.34 12.00
C LEU A 219 11.47 2.06 12.18
N MET A 220 11.25 1.34 13.28
CA MET A 220 11.98 0.10 13.59
C MET A 220 11.74 -0.99 12.53
N LYS A 221 10.49 -1.16 12.11
CA LYS A 221 10.05 -2.10 11.08
C LYS A 221 10.71 -1.79 9.73
N ALA A 222 10.54 -0.57 9.22
CA ALA A 222 11.06 -0.15 7.92
C ALA A 222 12.59 -0.22 7.89
N TYR A 223 13.27 0.20 8.97
CA TYR A 223 14.73 0.07 9.06
C TYR A 223 15.19 -1.39 9.05
N SER A 224 14.48 -2.28 9.74
CA SER A 224 14.77 -3.71 9.74
C SER A 224 14.59 -4.35 8.36
N LEU A 225 13.65 -3.85 7.55
CA LEU A 225 13.52 -4.25 6.15
C LEU A 225 14.71 -3.76 5.30
N CYS A 226 15.21 -2.55 5.52
CA CYS A 226 16.46 -2.12 4.88
C CYS A 226 17.65 -3.01 5.28
N GLN A 227 17.73 -3.42 6.55
CA GLN A 227 18.76 -4.36 7.02
C GLN A 227 18.67 -5.71 6.31
N LEU A 228 17.47 -6.26 6.14
CA LEU A 228 17.25 -7.51 5.42
C LEU A 228 17.92 -7.51 4.03
N PHE A 229 17.89 -6.37 3.33
CA PHE A 229 18.47 -6.23 2.00
C PHE A 229 19.96 -5.87 1.99
N LEU A 230 20.42 -5.06 2.94
CA LEU A 230 21.75 -4.45 2.88
C LEU A 230 22.78 -5.10 3.82
N GLU A 231 22.33 -5.67 4.95
CA GLU A 231 23.20 -6.21 5.99
C GLU A 231 23.72 -7.61 5.62
N LYS A 232 25.04 -7.81 5.67
CA LYS A 232 25.64 -9.13 5.48
C LYS A 232 26.02 -9.79 6.80
N GLU A 233 26.84 -9.11 7.61
CA GLU A 233 27.41 -9.64 8.84
C GLU A 233 27.09 -8.73 10.04
N HIS A 234 27.15 -7.40 9.85
CA HIS A 234 26.98 -6.43 10.93
C HIS A 234 26.12 -5.23 10.52
N GLU A 235 25.23 -4.81 11.43
CA GLU A 235 24.38 -3.63 11.24
C GLU A 235 25.15 -2.34 10.89
N SER A 236 26.39 -2.18 11.36
CA SER A 236 27.21 -1.01 11.02
C SER A 236 27.48 -0.85 9.53
N GLU A 237 27.31 -1.90 8.72
CA GLU A 237 27.39 -1.84 7.26
C GLU A 237 26.33 -0.90 6.65
N LEU A 238 25.21 -0.67 7.35
CA LEU A 238 24.20 0.26 6.86
C LEU A 238 24.68 1.71 6.84
N ASP A 239 25.67 2.08 7.67
CA ASP A 239 26.24 3.43 7.68
C ASP A 239 26.94 3.77 6.34
N SER A 240 27.47 2.77 5.62
CA SER A 240 28.09 2.95 4.30
C SER A 240 27.14 2.68 3.14
N LYS A 241 26.16 1.78 3.32
CA LYS A 241 25.24 1.32 2.26
C LYS A 241 23.98 2.18 2.11
N LEU A 242 23.34 2.59 3.21
CA LEU A 242 22.13 3.44 3.15
C LEU A 242 22.35 4.79 2.43
N PRO A 243 23.51 5.48 2.57
CA PRO A 243 23.75 6.74 1.88
C PRO A 243 23.56 6.70 0.36
N LEU A 244 23.68 5.52 -0.26
CA LEU A 244 23.50 5.35 -1.71
C LEU A 244 22.05 5.55 -2.17
N PHE A 245 21.09 5.44 -1.24
CA PHE A 245 19.65 5.50 -1.51
C PHE A 245 18.99 6.77 -0.96
N LEU A 246 19.75 7.59 -0.24
CA LEU A 246 19.25 8.88 0.25
C LEU A 246 19.20 9.89 -0.91
N GLY A 247 18.01 10.44 -1.17
CA GLY A 247 17.69 11.24 -2.35
C GLY A 247 18.43 12.59 -2.47
N GLN A 248 17.94 13.45 -3.37
CA GLN A 248 18.55 14.75 -3.68
C GLN A 248 18.34 15.83 -2.59
N GLY A 249 17.56 15.54 -1.55
CA GLY A 249 17.36 16.45 -0.40
C GLY A 249 18.60 16.68 0.48
N PHE A 250 19.69 15.96 0.20
CA PHE A 250 20.98 16.09 0.90
C PHE A 250 22.01 16.77 0.00
N ALA A 251 22.68 17.80 0.51
CA ALA A 251 23.61 18.64 -0.23
C ALA A 251 24.97 17.98 -0.48
N SER A 252 25.32 16.92 0.27
CA SER A 252 26.60 16.21 0.10
C SER A 252 26.56 14.76 0.58
N ASP A 253 27.54 13.97 0.13
CA ASP A 253 27.77 12.60 0.63
C ASP A 253 28.01 12.56 2.15
N ASN A 254 28.63 13.60 2.72
CA ASN A 254 28.84 13.69 4.16
C ASN A 254 27.51 13.87 4.91
N GLU A 255 26.56 14.63 4.37
CA GLU A 255 25.22 14.75 4.95
C GLU A 255 24.46 13.42 4.88
N ARG A 256 24.55 12.72 3.74
CA ARG A 256 23.94 11.39 3.58
C ARG A 256 24.50 10.38 4.58
N LYS A 257 25.83 10.34 4.76
CA LYS A 257 26.49 9.50 5.78
C LYS A 257 26.07 9.88 7.20
N LYS A 258 25.98 11.18 7.51
CA LYS A 258 25.51 11.65 8.81
C LYS A 258 24.06 11.22 9.06
N CYS A 259 23.19 11.35 8.06
CA CYS A 259 21.80 10.92 8.12
C CYS A 259 21.72 9.41 8.40
N ALA A 260 22.37 8.58 7.57
CA ALA A 260 22.39 7.12 7.75
C ALA A 260 22.85 6.71 9.16
N SER A 261 23.91 7.36 9.68
CA SER A 261 24.40 7.11 11.04
C SER A 261 23.36 7.46 12.11
N ILE A 262 22.64 8.57 11.96
CA ILE A 262 21.57 8.95 12.89
C ILE A 262 20.41 7.96 12.81
N LEU A 263 19.97 7.56 11.61
CA LEU A 263 18.90 6.57 11.41
C LEU A 263 19.21 5.26 12.13
N ARG A 264 20.43 4.74 11.98
CA ARG A 264 20.89 3.54 12.69
C ARG A 264 20.83 3.72 14.20
N LYS A 265 21.26 4.88 14.71
CA LYS A 265 21.24 5.16 16.16
C LYS A 265 19.80 5.24 16.68
N LEU A 266 18.89 5.88 15.95
CA LEU A 266 17.46 5.95 16.31
C LEU A 266 16.87 4.55 16.48
N ARG A 267 17.01 3.69 15.45
CA ARG A 267 16.56 2.29 15.53
C ARG A 267 17.18 1.55 16.71
N ASN A 268 18.49 1.68 16.95
CA ASN A 268 19.15 1.01 18.07
C ASN A 268 18.64 1.47 19.43
N LYS A 269 18.35 2.76 19.59
CA LYS A 269 17.81 3.29 20.85
C LYS A 269 16.41 2.77 21.14
N ILE A 270 15.56 2.63 20.11
CA ILE A 270 14.27 1.95 20.23
C ILE A 270 14.49 0.48 20.63
N ALA A 271 15.32 -0.27 19.90
CA ALA A 271 15.57 -1.69 20.12
C ALA A 271 16.13 -2.01 21.52
N HIS A 272 16.88 -1.08 22.13
CA HIS A 272 17.43 -1.23 23.48
C HIS A 272 16.60 -0.57 24.59
N GLY A 273 15.48 0.08 24.26
CA GLY A 273 14.63 0.79 25.23
C GLY A 273 15.26 2.04 25.84
N ASP A 274 16.26 2.65 25.19
CA ASP A 274 16.94 3.87 25.65
C ASP A 274 16.31 5.11 25.02
N PHE A 275 15.12 5.46 25.50
CA PHE A 275 14.30 6.52 24.94
C PHE A 275 14.86 7.94 25.17
N VAL A 276 15.66 8.14 26.23
CA VAL A 276 16.33 9.43 26.46
C VAL A 276 17.39 9.68 25.39
N ALA A 277 18.21 8.66 25.07
CA ALA A 277 19.15 8.80 23.98
C ALA A 277 18.43 8.86 22.63
N PHE A 278 17.29 8.20 22.45
CA PHE A 278 16.46 8.34 21.25
C PHE A 278 16.07 9.80 21.02
N GLU A 279 15.50 10.48 22.03
CA GLU A 279 15.11 11.89 21.92
C GLU A 279 16.29 12.81 21.58
N ASN A 280 17.47 12.55 22.16
CA ASN A 280 18.69 13.28 21.81
C ASN A 280 19.08 13.11 20.33
N HIS A 281 18.87 11.93 19.73
CA HIS A 281 19.14 11.70 18.31
C HIS A 281 18.05 12.27 17.41
N ILE A 282 16.80 12.30 17.86
CA ILE A 282 15.69 12.99 17.18
C ILE A 282 16.01 14.49 17.05
N GLU A 283 16.46 15.13 18.14
CA GLU A 283 16.83 16.55 18.08
C GLU A 283 18.05 16.79 17.18
N GLN A 284 19.07 15.91 17.24
CA GLN A 284 20.21 15.97 16.33
C GLN A 284 19.80 15.87 14.85
N TYR A 285 18.81 15.02 14.55
CA TYR A 285 18.25 14.90 13.21
C TYR A 285 17.54 16.20 12.80
N ALA A 286 16.68 16.72 13.66
CA ALA A 286 15.88 17.91 13.40
C ALA A 286 16.77 19.12 13.08
N VAL A 287 17.77 19.39 13.92
CA VAL A 287 18.74 20.47 13.72
C VAL A 287 19.54 20.30 12.42
N ALA A 288 19.88 19.07 12.06
CA ALA A 288 20.71 18.81 10.88
C ALA A 288 19.93 18.86 9.56
N PHE A 289 18.68 18.43 9.55
CA PHE A 289 17.98 18.14 8.30
C PHE A 289 16.62 18.82 8.15
N MET A 290 16.03 19.35 9.22
CA MET A 290 14.67 19.87 9.21
C MET A 290 14.60 21.37 9.51
N ASP A 291 15.39 21.84 10.46
CA ASP A 291 15.37 23.25 10.86
C ASP A 291 15.77 24.18 9.70
N GLY A 292 14.96 25.21 9.48
CA GLY A 292 15.13 26.16 8.38
C GLY A 292 14.75 25.63 6.99
N LYS A 293 14.33 24.36 6.86
CA LYS A 293 13.90 23.76 5.59
C LYS A 293 12.39 23.49 5.53
N PHE A 294 11.74 23.33 6.68
CA PHE A 294 10.31 23.02 6.78
C PHE A 294 9.62 23.97 7.76
N ALA A 295 8.31 24.15 7.57
CA ALA A 295 7.42 24.78 8.53
C ALA A 295 6.62 23.68 9.23
N PHE A 296 6.57 23.71 10.57
CA PHE A 296 5.91 22.68 11.37
C PHE A 296 4.67 23.24 12.06
N ASP A 297 3.57 22.52 11.98
CA ASP A 297 2.38 22.80 12.78
C ASP A 297 2.46 22.05 14.12
N TYR A 298 2.81 22.79 15.17
CA TYR A 298 2.90 22.23 16.51
C TYR A 298 1.56 22.19 17.26
N SER A 299 0.46 22.61 16.63
CA SER A 299 -0.88 22.46 17.21
C SER A 299 -1.42 21.03 17.07
N GLU A 300 -1.01 20.31 16.03
CA GLU A 300 -1.42 18.93 15.76
C GLU A 300 -0.38 17.90 16.19
N TYR A 301 0.90 18.15 15.92
CA TYR A 301 1.98 17.19 16.18
C TYR A 301 3.12 17.82 16.96
N SER A 302 3.68 17.07 17.92
CA SER A 302 4.90 17.48 18.59
C SER A 302 6.09 17.51 17.60
N ARG A 303 7.14 18.27 17.92
CA ARG A 303 8.40 18.26 17.16
C ARG A 303 8.95 16.84 16.98
N LYS A 304 8.88 16.01 18.03
CA LYS A 304 9.27 14.61 17.97
C LYS A 304 8.47 13.86 16.90
N ASN A 305 7.16 14.00 16.89
CA ASN A 305 6.29 13.30 15.94
C ASN A 305 6.59 13.72 14.49
N TRP A 306 6.77 15.03 14.25
CA TRP A 306 7.19 15.53 12.94
C TRP A 306 8.50 14.91 12.46
N VAL A 307 9.49 14.80 13.35
CA VAL A 307 10.79 14.20 13.02
C VAL A 307 10.66 12.70 12.76
N VAL A 308 9.90 11.97 13.59
CA VAL A 308 9.66 10.54 13.40
C VAL A 308 8.97 10.28 12.06
N GLN A 309 7.91 11.03 11.74
CA GLN A 309 7.22 10.93 10.45
C GLN A 309 8.18 11.18 9.27
N HIS A 310 8.97 12.25 9.33
CA HIS A 310 9.94 12.56 8.29
C HIS A 310 10.98 11.43 8.12
N VAL A 311 11.48 10.89 9.24
CA VAL A 311 12.39 9.74 9.21
C VAL A 311 11.73 8.51 8.58
N CYS A 312 10.48 8.19 8.93
CA CYS A 312 9.73 7.10 8.33
C CYS A 312 9.59 7.29 6.80
N CYS A 313 9.18 8.48 6.34
CA CYS A 313 9.11 8.79 4.91
C CYS A 313 10.44 8.55 4.18
N GLN A 314 11.56 8.94 4.79
CA GLN A 314 12.90 8.75 4.22
C GLN A 314 13.28 7.26 4.14
N ILE A 315 12.98 6.48 5.18
CA ILE A 315 13.29 5.03 5.18
C ILE A 315 12.39 4.30 4.17
N ASP A 316 11.12 4.68 4.06
CA ASP A 316 10.20 4.11 3.07
C ASP A 316 10.64 4.38 1.63
N GLU A 317 11.20 5.55 1.36
CA GLU A 317 11.78 5.87 0.06
C GLU A 317 12.99 4.98 -0.28
N ILE A 318 13.85 4.72 0.71
CA ILE A 318 14.95 3.76 0.57
C ILE A 318 14.40 2.36 0.34
N LEU A 319 13.39 1.94 1.11
CA LEU A 319 12.79 0.61 1.01
C LEU A 319 12.15 0.38 -0.37
N ARG A 320 11.43 1.37 -0.91
CA ARG A 320 10.90 1.33 -2.28
C ARG A 320 12.00 1.10 -3.32
N GLN A 321 13.14 1.80 -3.20
CA GLN A 321 14.28 1.62 -4.11
C GLN A 321 14.90 0.22 -3.98
N LEU A 322 15.03 -0.29 -2.75
CA LEU A 322 15.55 -1.64 -2.51
C LEU A 322 14.64 -2.72 -3.09
N ILE A 323 13.32 -2.60 -2.91
CA ILE A 323 12.35 -3.53 -3.48
C ILE A 323 12.30 -3.39 -5.01
N HIS A 324 12.42 -2.19 -5.56
CA HIS A 324 12.58 -2.02 -7.00
C HIS A 324 13.77 -2.81 -7.53
N MET A 325 14.95 -2.66 -6.91
CA MET A 325 16.13 -3.45 -7.27
C MET A 325 15.89 -4.95 -7.09
N LEU A 326 15.14 -5.38 -6.07
CA LEU A 326 14.80 -6.79 -5.89
C LEU A 326 14.03 -7.36 -7.10
N PHE A 327 13.07 -6.59 -7.66
CA PHE A 327 12.26 -7.02 -8.80
C PHE A 327 12.98 -6.89 -10.15
N TYR A 328 13.78 -5.84 -10.35
CA TYR A 328 14.34 -5.50 -11.67
C TYR A 328 15.86 -5.74 -11.79
N ASP A 329 16.63 -5.75 -10.70
CA ASP A 329 18.09 -5.92 -10.70
C ASP A 329 18.60 -6.63 -9.44
N ARG A 330 18.06 -7.84 -9.22
CA ARG A 330 18.38 -8.68 -8.04
C ARG A 330 19.89 -8.91 -7.89
N THR A 331 20.60 -9.07 -9.00
CA THR A 331 22.06 -9.29 -9.01
C THR A 331 22.79 -8.10 -8.41
N LYS A 332 22.44 -6.86 -8.79
CA LYS A 332 23.05 -5.66 -8.22
C LYS A 332 22.74 -5.52 -6.73
N LEU A 333 21.52 -5.83 -6.31
CA LEU A 333 21.15 -5.82 -4.88
C LEU A 333 22.00 -6.83 -4.07
N GLU A 334 22.17 -8.05 -4.59
CA GLU A 334 23.01 -9.06 -3.96
C GLU A 334 24.49 -8.66 -3.90
N GLN A 335 25.00 -7.97 -4.92
CA GLN A 335 26.36 -7.42 -4.92
C GLN A 335 26.52 -6.33 -3.85
N LEU A 336 25.57 -5.40 -3.75
CA LEU A 336 25.57 -4.36 -2.72
C LEU A 336 25.55 -4.96 -1.32
N LYS A 337 24.75 -6.01 -1.10
CA LYS A 337 24.74 -6.75 0.17
C LYS A 337 26.10 -7.37 0.47
N LYS A 338 26.76 -7.99 -0.53
CA LYS A 338 28.06 -8.68 -0.36
C LYS A 338 29.24 -7.74 -0.18
N ASN A 339 29.17 -6.51 -0.71
CA ASN A 339 30.21 -5.50 -0.57
C ASN A 339 30.34 -5.07 0.90
N ARG A 340 31.59 -4.88 1.36
CA ARG A 340 31.90 -4.42 2.71
C ARG A 340 31.89 -2.90 2.81
#